data_AF-A0A5N6M729-F1
#
_entry.id   AF-A0A5N6M729-F1
#
_cell.length_a   1.000
_cell.length_b   1.000
_cell.length_c   1.000
_cell.angle_alpha   90.00
_cell.angle_beta   90.00
_cell.angle_gamma   90.00
#
_symmetry.space_group_name_H-M   'P 1'
#
loop_
_entity.id
_entity.type
_entity.pdbx_description
1 polymer ?
#
loop_
_entity_poly.entity_id
_entity_poly.type
_entity_poly.pdbx_seq_one_letter_code
_entity_poly.pdbx_strand_id
1 'polypeptide(L)'
;MEPLYDPPFESFYKKLLDNDHFINGPSAKRIEVETQHDEFDLPLIDLRLLNELDGAEDCKRQIAEAAQEWGFFQVVNHGVPSEILEKMRCEQVKAFKKPFQQKVNGHPEFYFLTGSYRWGTPSATCLRQLAWSESFHVPLTDILTMAGGPVNNFR
;
A
#
# COMPACT_ATOMS: atom_id res chain seq x y z
N MET A 1 19.21 21.06 -14.09
CA MET A 1 18.42 19.86 -14.43
C MET A 1 17.44 19.68 -13.29
N GLU A 2 16.14 19.77 -13.53
CA GLU A 2 15.15 19.61 -12.46
C GLU A 2 15.23 18.19 -11.89
N PRO A 3 15.09 18.01 -10.56
CA PRO A 3 15.16 16.69 -9.97
C PRO A 3 13.96 15.84 -10.44
N LEU A 4 14.24 14.68 -11.01
CA LEU A 4 13.20 13.72 -11.37
C LEU A 4 12.66 13.07 -10.08
N TYR A 5 11.43 13.43 -9.71
CA TYR A 5 10.75 12.90 -8.52
C TYR A 5 10.18 11.51 -8.74
N ASP A 6 9.59 11.30 -9.91
CA ASP A 6 8.84 10.09 -10.21
C ASP A 6 9.75 8.94 -10.65
N PRO A 7 9.35 7.69 -10.38
CA PRO A 7 10.00 6.54 -10.97
C PRO A 7 9.92 6.59 -12.50
N PRO A 8 10.93 6.07 -13.22
CA PRO A 8 11.00 6.17 -14.68
C PRO A 8 10.09 5.16 -15.40
N PHE A 9 8.84 5.02 -14.94
CA PHE A 9 7.90 3.98 -15.37
C PHE A 9 7.73 3.87 -16.89
N GLU A 10 7.45 5.00 -17.56
CA GLU A 10 7.24 5.02 -19.01
C GLU A 10 8.48 4.56 -19.77
N SER A 11 9.64 5.15 -19.47
CA SER A 11 10.90 4.80 -20.12
C SER A 11 11.34 3.36 -19.83
N PHE A 12 11.07 2.86 -18.62
CA PHE A 12 11.44 1.51 -18.20
C PHE A 12 10.56 0.44 -18.86
N TYR A 13 9.24 0.66 -18.92
CA TYR A 13 8.27 -0.28 -19.46
C TYR A 13 7.95 -0.11 -20.93
N LYS A 14 8.60 0.83 -21.63
CA LYS A 14 8.36 1.15 -23.04
C LYS A 14 8.19 -0.08 -23.94
N LYS A 15 9.06 -1.08 -23.82
CA LYS A 15 8.96 -2.31 -24.64
C LYS A 15 7.65 -3.09 -24.40
N LEU A 16 7.17 -3.14 -23.16
CA LEU A 16 5.90 -3.81 -22.85
C LEU A 16 4.72 -3.02 -23.39
N LEU A 17 4.77 -1.69 -23.30
CA LEU A 17 3.72 -0.79 -23.79
C LEU A 17 3.64 -0.82 -25.32
N ASP A 18 4.77 -0.76 -26.01
CA ASP A 18 4.84 -0.79 -27.48
C ASP A 18 4.36 -2.13 -28.05
N ASN A 19 4.60 -3.25 -27.35
CA ASN A 19 4.18 -4.58 -27.78
C ASN A 19 2.65 -4.83 -27.67
N ASP A 20 1.93 -4.08 -26.82
CA ASP A 20 0.47 -4.19 -26.72
C ASP A 20 -0.23 -3.69 -28.00
N HIS A 21 0.37 -2.68 -28.66
CA HIS A 21 -0.14 -2.17 -29.94
C HIS A 21 0.01 -3.15 -31.11
N PHE A 22 0.87 -4.18 -31.02
CA PHE A 22 1.01 -5.23 -32.04
C PHE A 22 0.01 -6.39 -31.87
N ILE A 23 -0.81 -6.41 -30.80
CA ILE A 23 -1.87 -7.41 -30.56
C ILE A 23 -3.25 -6.89 -31.01
N ASN A 24 -3.32 -5.84 -31.82
CA ASN A 24 -4.56 -5.48 -32.54
C ASN A 24 -4.69 -6.23 -33.89
N GLY A 25 -4.56 -7.56 -33.85
CA GLY A 25 -5.24 -8.45 -34.79
C GLY A 25 -6.69 -8.70 -34.32
N PRO A 26 -7.65 -9.02 -35.20
CA PRO A 26 -9.09 -8.99 -34.89
C PRO A 26 -9.57 -10.16 -34.02
N SER A 27 -8.97 -10.40 -32.85
CA SER A 27 -9.46 -11.38 -31.86
C SER A 27 -8.92 -11.15 -30.45
N ALA A 28 -8.83 -9.90 -29.99
CA ALA A 28 -8.88 -9.63 -28.55
C ALA A 28 -10.33 -9.25 -28.25
N LYS A 29 -11.15 -10.22 -27.83
CA LYS A 29 -12.45 -9.92 -27.21
C LYS A 29 -12.15 -9.03 -26.01
N ARG A 30 -12.35 -7.73 -26.16
CA ARG A 30 -12.45 -6.77 -25.06
C ARG A 30 -13.52 -7.36 -24.14
N ILE A 31 -13.12 -7.88 -22.98
CA ILE A 31 -14.10 -8.16 -21.93
C ILE A 31 -14.53 -6.78 -21.48
N GLU A 32 -15.59 -6.27 -22.10
CA GLU A 32 -16.37 -5.18 -21.54
C GLU A 32 -16.99 -5.75 -20.28
N VAL A 33 -16.26 -5.60 -19.16
CA VAL A 33 -16.85 -5.80 -17.84
C VAL A 33 -17.84 -4.65 -17.69
N GLU A 34 -19.09 -4.90 -18.09
CA GLU A 34 -20.23 -4.09 -17.66
C GLU A 34 -20.26 -4.15 -16.14
N THR A 35 -19.58 -3.20 -15.53
CA THR A 35 -19.60 -2.98 -14.10
C THR A 35 -20.90 -2.24 -13.82
N GLN A 36 -21.96 -3.00 -13.50
CA GLN A 36 -23.05 -2.45 -12.71
C GLN A 36 -22.43 -1.99 -11.40
N HIS A 37 -22.19 -0.68 -11.30
CA HIS A 37 -21.68 -0.06 -10.08
C HIS A 37 -22.86 0.13 -9.15
N ASP A 38 -23.24 -0.94 -8.46
CA ASP A 38 -23.96 -0.78 -7.22
C ASP A 38 -22.94 -0.22 -6.20
N GLU A 39 -23.19 1.00 -5.74
CA GLU A 39 -22.40 1.61 -4.68
C GLU A 39 -22.79 0.91 -3.38
N PHE A 40 -21.89 0.05 -2.89
CA PHE A 40 -22.08 -0.64 -1.63
C PHE A 40 -21.30 0.05 -0.52
N ASP A 41 -21.98 0.34 0.58
CA ASP A 41 -21.34 0.78 1.81
C ASP A 41 -20.57 -0.39 2.43
N LEU A 42 -19.26 -0.20 2.63
CA LEU A 42 -18.43 -1.18 3.30
C LEU A 42 -18.83 -1.31 4.78
N PRO A 43 -18.76 -2.52 5.36
CA PRO A 43 -19.00 -2.69 6.78
C PRO A 43 -18.08 -1.78 7.60
N LEU A 44 -18.66 -1.00 8.52
CA LEU A 44 -17.96 -0.09 9.41
C LEU A 44 -18.06 -0.61 10.85
N ILE A 45 -16.92 -1.01 11.43
CA ILE A 45 -16.88 -1.69 12.73
C ILE A 45 -16.31 -0.75 13.81
N ASP A 46 -17.03 -0.61 14.92
CA ASP A 46 -16.58 0.16 16.08
C ASP A 46 -15.77 -0.69 17.06
N LEU A 47 -14.45 -0.47 17.09
CA LEU A 47 -13.56 -1.27 17.94
C LEU A 47 -13.61 -0.90 19.43
N ARG A 48 -14.33 0.16 19.84
CA ARG A 48 -14.57 0.44 21.27
C ARG A 48 -15.30 -0.71 21.95
N LEU A 49 -16.23 -1.34 21.21
CA LEU A 49 -17.08 -2.42 21.69
C LEU A 49 -16.27 -3.63 22.18
N LEU A 50 -15.05 -3.83 21.68
CA LEU A 50 -14.16 -4.89 22.17
C LEU A 50 -13.79 -4.75 23.65
N ASN A 51 -13.87 -3.54 24.21
CA ASN A 51 -13.58 -3.26 25.61
C ASN A 51 -14.85 -3.21 26.48
N GLU A 52 -16.03 -3.41 25.90
CA GLU A 52 -17.30 -3.39 26.61
C GLU A 52 -17.73 -4.82 26.98
N LEU A 53 -18.18 -5.03 28.22
CA LEU A 53 -18.54 -6.36 28.74
C LEU A 53 -19.61 -7.06 27.88
N ASP A 54 -20.61 -6.31 27.41
CA ASP A 54 -21.72 -6.84 26.61
C ASP A 54 -21.50 -6.67 25.08
N GLY A 55 -20.52 -5.85 24.67
CA GLY A 55 -20.28 -5.50 23.27
C GLY A 55 -19.19 -6.32 22.57
N ALA A 56 -18.30 -6.97 23.31
CA ALA A 56 -17.11 -7.60 22.74
C ALA A 56 -17.44 -8.79 21.81
N GLU A 57 -18.38 -9.65 22.19
CA GLU A 57 -18.78 -10.79 21.37
C GLU A 57 -19.51 -10.37 20.10
N ASP A 58 -20.34 -9.33 20.18
CA ASP A 58 -21.02 -8.78 19.01
C ASP A 58 -20.02 -8.14 18.03
N CYS A 59 -19.05 -7.38 18.54
CA CYS A 59 -17.99 -6.81 17.70
C CYS A 59 -17.16 -7.89 16.99
N LYS A 60 -16.80 -8.97 17.69
CA LYS A 60 -16.08 -10.11 17.08
C LYS A 60 -16.92 -10.78 15.99
N ARG A 61 -18.22 -10.95 16.23
CA ARG A 61 -19.17 -11.50 15.26
C ARG A 61 -19.23 -10.62 14.01
N GLN A 62 -19.37 -9.29 14.17
CA GLN A 62 -19.37 -8.35 13.05
C GLN A 62 -18.05 -8.41 12.24
N ILE A 63 -16.90 -8.54 12.91
CA ILE A 63 -15.60 -8.71 12.23
C ILE A 63 -15.59 -10.00 11.40
N ALA A 64 -16.05 -11.11 11.96
CA ALA A 64 -16.07 -12.39 11.28
C ALA A 64 -17.02 -12.38 10.06
N GLU A 65 -18.23 -11.84 10.23
CA GLU A 65 -19.22 -11.72 9.16
C GLU A 65 -18.71 -10.83 8.03
N ALA A 66 -18.18 -9.64 8.36
CA ALA A 66 -17.63 -8.73 7.35
C ALA A 66 -16.42 -9.34 6.62
N ALA A 67 -15.52 -10.03 7.34
CA ALA A 67 -14.40 -10.74 6.71
C ALA A 67 -14.87 -11.87 5.79
N GLN A 68 -15.92 -12.61 6.16
CA GLN A 68 -16.45 -13.72 5.38
C GLN A 68 -17.20 -13.24 4.12
N GLU A 69 -18.03 -12.21 4.26
CA GLU A 69 -18.91 -11.73 3.18
C GLU A 69 -18.18 -10.77 2.24
N TRP A 70 -17.36 -9.87 2.78
CA TRP A 70 -16.71 -8.79 2.02
C TRP A 70 -15.22 -9.04 1.79
N GLY A 71 -14.55 -9.79 2.67
CA GLY A 71 -13.09 -9.94 2.66
C GLY A 71 -12.33 -8.73 3.22
N PHE A 72 -13.02 -7.62 3.50
CA PHE A 72 -12.47 -6.41 4.10
C PHE A 72 -13.58 -5.54 4.73
N PHE A 73 -13.19 -4.66 5.65
CA PHE A 73 -14.09 -3.76 6.38
C PHE A 73 -13.33 -2.52 6.86
N GLN A 74 -14.07 -1.46 7.16
CA GLN A 74 -13.55 -0.26 7.79
C GLN A 74 -13.66 -0.37 9.31
N VAL A 75 -12.76 0.31 10.03
CA VAL A 75 -12.78 0.36 11.50
C VAL A 75 -12.77 1.80 12.00
N VAL A 76 -13.52 2.06 13.06
CA VAL A 76 -13.53 3.32 13.80
C VAL A 76 -13.21 3.09 15.26
N ASN A 77 -12.78 4.16 15.92
CA ASN A 77 -12.42 4.16 17.34
C ASN A 77 -11.41 3.06 17.73
N HIS A 78 -10.47 2.79 16.82
CA HIS A 78 -9.37 1.83 16.96
C HIS A 78 -8.29 2.23 17.99
N GLY A 79 -8.48 3.35 18.71
CA GLY A 79 -7.56 3.83 19.74
C GLY A 79 -6.26 4.48 19.26
N VAL A 80 -6.05 4.63 17.94
CA VAL A 80 -4.89 5.35 17.40
C VAL A 80 -5.22 6.84 17.32
N PRO A 81 -4.45 7.74 17.95
CA PRO A 81 -4.72 9.18 17.92
C PRO A 81 -4.68 9.75 16.50
N SER A 82 -5.61 10.66 16.21
CA SER A 82 -5.73 11.28 14.89
C SER A 82 -4.49 12.07 14.47
N GLU A 83 -3.81 12.67 15.44
CA GLU A 83 -2.59 13.45 15.28
C GLU A 83 -1.43 12.59 14.78
N ILE A 84 -1.38 11.32 15.20
CA ILE A 84 -0.37 10.35 14.75
C ILE A 84 -0.63 9.97 13.28
N LEU A 85 -1.90 9.72 12.92
CA LEU A 85 -2.27 9.42 11.54
C LEU A 85 -1.96 10.60 10.61
N GLU A 86 -2.24 11.83 11.05
CA GLU A 86 -1.96 13.03 10.26
C GLU A 86 -0.46 13.28 10.10
N LYS A 87 0.32 13.10 11.16
CA LYS A 87 1.78 13.17 11.09
C LYS A 87 2.34 12.11 10.13
N MET A 88 1.81 10.89 10.17
CA MET A 88 2.20 9.82 9.25
C MET A 88 1.92 10.23 7.79
N ARG A 89 0.75 10.77 7.48
CA ARG A 89 0.42 11.26 6.13
C ARG A 89 1.37 12.37 5.68
N CYS A 90 1.65 13.33 6.57
CA CYS A 90 2.61 14.40 6.29
C CYS A 90 4.00 13.85 5.94
N GLU A 91 4.53 12.91 6.73
CA GLU A 91 5.84 12.31 6.47
C GLU A 91 5.84 11.42 5.21
N GLN A 92 4.75 10.69 4.95
CA GLN A 92 4.58 9.92 3.71
C GLN A 92 4.69 10.82 2.48
N VAL A 93 3.99 11.96 2.46
CA VAL A 93 4.06 12.91 1.34
C VAL A 93 5.48 13.45 1.16
N LYS A 94 6.17 13.79 2.25
CA LYS A 94 7.57 14.27 2.20
C LYS A 94 8.51 13.21 1.63
N ALA A 95 8.31 11.94 2.00
CA ALA A 95 9.10 10.82 1.52
C ALA A 95 8.96 10.63 -0.01
N PHE A 96 7.73 10.57 -0.52
CA PHE A 96 7.48 10.35 -1.94
C PHE A 96 7.86 11.56 -2.81
N LYS A 97 7.81 12.78 -2.26
CA LYS A 97 8.31 14.01 -2.91
C LYS A 97 9.83 14.16 -2.91
N LYS A 98 10.60 13.14 -2.50
CA LYS A 98 12.06 13.16 -2.69
C LYS A 98 12.42 12.79 -4.14
N PRO A 99 13.55 13.29 -4.67
CA PRO A 99 14.06 12.87 -5.96
C PRO A 99 14.20 11.33 -6.01
N PHE A 100 13.83 10.72 -7.13
CA PHE A 100 13.84 9.27 -7.31
C PHE A 100 15.16 8.61 -6.89
N GLN A 101 16.29 9.23 -7.26
CA GLN A 101 17.62 8.74 -6.89
C GLN A 101 17.86 8.71 -5.38
N GLN A 102 17.30 9.65 -4.62
CA GLN A 102 17.39 9.64 -3.15
C GLN A 102 16.50 8.55 -2.54
N LYS A 103 15.33 8.28 -3.14
CA LYS A 103 14.45 7.18 -2.72
C LYS A 103 15.12 5.82 -2.93
N VAL A 104 15.78 5.62 -4.08
CA VAL A 104 16.45 4.36 -4.44
C VAL A 104 17.72 4.09 -3.63
N ASN A 105 18.59 5.09 -3.49
CA ASN A 105 19.91 4.89 -2.87
C ASN A 105 19.86 4.84 -1.34
N GLY A 106 18.69 5.13 -0.75
CA GLY A 106 18.55 5.37 0.69
C GLY A 106 19.21 6.69 1.09
N HIS A 107 18.79 7.25 2.22
CA HIS A 107 19.43 8.43 2.78
C HIS A 107 19.49 8.30 4.31
N PRO A 108 20.65 8.49 4.95
CA PRO A 108 20.80 8.34 6.39
C PRO A 108 19.86 9.23 7.20
N GLU A 109 19.56 10.44 6.70
CA GLU A 109 18.66 11.38 7.40
C GLU A 109 17.19 10.98 7.39
N PHE A 110 16.78 10.08 6.49
CA PHE A 110 15.37 9.70 6.33
C PHE A 110 15.07 8.29 6.83
N TYR A 111 16.03 7.63 7.48
CA TYR A 111 15.87 6.29 8.03
C TYR A 111 15.41 5.23 7.01
N PHE A 112 15.49 5.53 5.72
CA PHE A 112 15.19 4.57 4.66
C PHE A 112 16.37 3.62 4.55
N LEU A 113 16.24 2.49 5.22
CA LEU A 113 17.18 1.39 5.09
C LEU A 113 17.15 0.88 3.64
N THR A 114 18.30 0.38 3.21
CA THR A 114 18.47 -0.23 1.89
C THR A 114 17.39 -1.31 1.70
N GLY A 115 16.58 -1.16 0.64
CA GLY A 115 15.49 -2.10 0.31
C GLY A 115 14.11 -1.73 0.87
N SER A 116 13.98 -0.62 1.61
CA SER A 116 12.68 -0.09 2.04
C SER A 116 11.86 0.45 0.86
N TYR A 117 12.50 1.10 -0.11
CA TYR A 117 11.83 1.66 -1.28
C TYR A 117 11.72 0.66 -2.43
N ARG A 118 10.53 0.58 -3.04
CA ARG A 118 10.25 -0.21 -4.25
C ARG A 118 9.42 0.62 -5.22
N TRP A 119 9.61 0.37 -6.51
CA TRP A 119 8.79 0.98 -7.54
C TRP A 119 8.58 -0.03 -8.66
N GLY A 120 7.35 -0.10 -9.14
CA GLY A 120 6.92 -1.02 -10.18
C GLY A 120 7.22 -2.48 -9.90
N THR A 121 7.24 -3.23 -10.99
CA THR A 121 7.64 -4.64 -11.06
C THR A 121 8.80 -4.76 -12.06
N PRO A 122 10.07 -4.66 -11.64
CA PRO A 122 11.21 -4.73 -12.57
C PRO A 122 11.29 -6.05 -13.36
N SER A 123 10.69 -7.12 -12.84
CA SER A 123 10.61 -8.45 -13.45
C SER A 123 9.38 -8.67 -14.34
N ALA A 124 8.57 -7.65 -14.61
CA ALA A 124 7.36 -7.81 -15.42
C ALA A 124 7.71 -8.20 -16.87
N THR A 125 7.04 -9.24 -17.38
CA THR A 125 7.17 -9.72 -18.77
C THR A 125 5.96 -9.37 -19.63
N CYS A 126 4.87 -8.91 -19.02
CA CYS A 126 3.65 -8.46 -19.70
C CYS A 126 2.93 -7.37 -18.90
N LEU A 127 2.03 -6.62 -19.54
CA LEU A 127 1.30 -5.52 -18.90
C LEU A 127 0.47 -5.94 -17.68
N ARG A 128 0.00 -7.20 -17.63
CA ARG A 128 -0.74 -7.73 -16.46
C ARG A 128 0.11 -7.85 -15.19
N GLN A 129 1.43 -7.85 -15.30
CA GLN A 129 2.35 -7.96 -14.15
C GLN A 129 2.88 -6.59 -13.70
N LEU A 130 2.55 -5.52 -14.43
CA LEU A 130 3.05 -4.19 -14.17
C LEU A 130 2.32 -3.58 -12.96
N ALA A 131 3.11 -3.07 -12.01
CA ALA A 131 2.60 -2.23 -10.93
C ALA A 131 2.88 -0.77 -11.27
N TRP A 132 1.85 0.07 -11.34
CA TRP A 132 1.99 1.51 -11.59
C TRP A 132 2.04 2.27 -10.27
N SER A 133 2.96 1.88 -9.41
CA SER A 133 3.06 2.39 -8.06
C SER A 133 4.49 2.34 -7.53
N GLU A 134 4.75 3.22 -6.57
CA GLU A 134 5.90 3.15 -5.69
C GLU A 134 5.44 2.90 -4.26
N SER A 135 6.32 2.32 -3.45
CA SER A 135 6.02 1.97 -2.06
C SER A 135 7.27 2.09 -1.20
N PHE A 136 7.06 2.50 0.05
CA PHE A 136 8.02 2.34 1.12
C PHE A 136 7.53 1.24 2.06
N HIS A 137 8.41 0.29 2.36
CA HIS A 137 8.20 -0.77 3.32
C HIS A 137 9.07 -0.49 4.53
N VAL A 138 8.47 -0.48 5.72
CA VAL A 138 9.17 -0.20 6.98
C VAL A 138 8.97 -1.39 7.92
N PRO A 139 9.87 -2.39 7.87
CA PRO A 139 9.87 -3.52 8.79
C PRO A 139 9.96 -3.09 10.27
N LEU A 140 9.35 -3.86 11.17
CA LEU A 140 9.50 -3.61 12.61
C LEU A 140 10.95 -3.80 13.09
N THR A 141 11.69 -4.73 12.49
CA THR A 141 13.13 -4.94 12.78
C THR A 141 13.95 -3.66 12.62
N ASP A 142 13.55 -2.85 11.65
CA ASP A 142 14.23 -1.63 11.24
C ASP A 142 13.96 -0.51 12.25
N ILE A 143 12.71 -0.41 12.72
CA ILE A 143 12.32 0.52 13.78
C ILE A 143 13.02 0.17 15.10
N LEU A 144 13.07 -1.11 15.47
CA LEU A 144 13.64 -1.57 16.73
C LEU A 144 15.16 -1.38 16.79
N THR A 145 15.86 -1.63 15.68
CA THR A 145 17.31 -1.40 15.58
C THR A 145 17.65 0.10 15.66
N MET A 146 16.80 0.97 15.11
CA MET A 146 16.95 2.42 15.23
C MET A 146 16.67 2.96 16.63
N ALA A 147 15.80 2.31 17.41
CA ALA A 147 15.43 2.71 18.76
C ALA A 147 16.45 2.28 19.84
N GLY A 148 17.51 1.54 19.48
CA GLY A 148 18.59 1.15 20.39
C GLY A 148 18.21 0.15 21.49
N GLY A 149 17.07 -0.53 21.37
CA GLY A 149 16.61 -1.53 22.36
C GLY A 149 17.03 -2.96 22.01
N PRO A 150 17.30 -3.84 23.00
CA PRO A 150 17.55 -5.26 22.74
C PRO A 150 16.31 -5.92 22.13
N VAL A 151 16.55 -6.76 21.12
CA VAL A 151 15.52 -7.59 20.48
C VAL A 151 15.06 -8.65 21.47
N ASN A 152 14.06 -8.32 22.28
CA ASN A 152 13.39 -9.33 23.10
C ASN A 152 12.40 -10.08 22.20
N ASN A 153 12.78 -11.32 21.88
CA ASN A 153 11.91 -12.28 21.22
C ASN A 153 10.68 -12.53 22.08
N PHE A 154 9.52 -12.01 21.68
CA PHE A 154 8.23 -12.48 22.19
C PHE A 154 7.97 -13.86 21.58
N ARG A 155 8.11 -14.89 22.40
CA ARG A 155 7.62 -16.25 22.17
C ARG A 155 6.27 -16.43 22.84
#